data_AF-A0A9D5PZ29-F1
#
_entry.id   AF-A0A9D5PZ29-F1
#
_cell.length_a   1.000
_cell.length_b   1.000
_cell.length_c   1.000
_cell.angle_alpha   90.00
_cell.angle_beta   90.00
_cell.angle_gamma   90.00
#
_symmetry.space_group_name_H-M   'P 1'
#
loop_
_entity.id
_entity.type
_entity.pdbx_description
1 polymer ?
#
loop_
_entity_poly.entity_id
_entity_poly.type
_entity_poly.pdbx_seq_one_letter_code
_entity_poly.pdbx_strand_id
1 'polypeptide(L)'
;MRRLSRFGMSQEFEKRLRPFMDTERFVLPEAVDFVLERLNSRGFEAYVVGGSVRDHLMGRVPSDYDVTTNARPHQMKDVFSDCRVVETGLQHGTLTVVLRGMNIEVTTYRVDGAYDDGRHPNEVTFTASLEEDLCRRDFNVNAIAYSPRDGFVDPFDGRGDILRQRIACVGDPVKRFSEDALRILRAVRFSSALGFSIDKDTADAVNEMYSSLSLISRERIYQELTKLILGQSAREVMEGFSHVIAYAMNPSGSFLTSEDVRKAAGFMEGTSAYAEMRYAMIFGIGKDEETSRAAAKEVYGSLKPSRKSMNDVMAFIESRFADTSDEYTLKKLMGRYGEAFPEDLILFRRTVGFIDESEYIKEKEAYRILKEMKPCVTVGELAVNGGDASAAGLKGAEIGRALSALLDGVMRGEFHNEREILLRKLAEFR
;
A
#
# COMPACT_ATOMS: atom_id res chain seq x y z
N MET A 1 -6.48 -0.03 -29.30
CA MET A 1 -5.16 -0.65 -29.56
C MET A 1 -4.17 0.40 -30.07
N ARG A 2 -3.49 1.13 -29.17
CA ARG A 2 -2.27 1.89 -29.49
C ARG A 2 -1.13 1.28 -28.67
N ARG A 3 -0.06 0.96 -29.38
CA ARG A 3 1.16 0.22 -29.00
C ARG A 3 1.65 0.45 -27.55
N LEU A 4 1.63 -0.62 -26.75
CA LEU A 4 2.48 -0.82 -25.55
C LEU A 4 3.91 -1.27 -25.92
N SER A 5 4.42 -0.94 -27.12
CA SER A 5 5.70 -1.44 -27.63
C SER A 5 6.88 -0.50 -27.34
N ARG A 6 7.08 -0.10 -26.08
CA ARG A 6 8.27 0.65 -25.63
C ARG A 6 8.92 0.01 -24.40
N PHE A 7 9.11 -1.30 -24.42
CA PHE A 7 9.98 -1.98 -23.46
C PHE A 7 10.79 -3.06 -24.19
N GLY A 8 11.76 -2.64 -24.99
CA GLY A 8 12.91 -3.51 -25.24
C GLY A 8 13.72 -3.57 -23.95
N MET A 9 14.22 -4.75 -23.56
CA MET A 9 15.18 -4.88 -22.46
C MET A 9 16.26 -3.81 -22.61
N SER A 10 16.38 -2.91 -21.63
CA SER A 10 17.55 -2.05 -21.61
C SER A 10 18.76 -2.95 -21.35
N GLN A 11 19.77 -2.90 -22.23
CA GLN A 11 21.03 -3.62 -22.00
C GLN A 11 21.65 -3.29 -20.63
N GLU A 12 21.33 -2.12 -20.08
CA GLU A 12 21.72 -1.69 -18.74
C GLU A 12 21.02 -2.49 -17.63
N PHE A 13 19.74 -2.82 -17.79
CA PHE A 13 18.99 -3.62 -16.82
C PHE A 13 19.53 -5.04 -16.75
N GLU A 14 19.75 -5.68 -17.90
CA GLU A 14 20.33 -7.01 -17.98
C GLU A 14 21.73 -7.04 -17.36
N LYS A 15 22.60 -6.08 -17.74
CA LYS A 15 23.95 -5.97 -17.19
C LYS A 15 23.96 -5.77 -15.68
N ARG A 16 22.99 -5.03 -15.13
CA ARG A 16 22.84 -4.84 -13.68
C ARG A 16 22.44 -6.13 -12.96
N LEU A 17 21.61 -6.96 -13.58
CA LEU A 17 21.13 -8.20 -12.96
C LEU A 17 22.07 -9.38 -13.11
N ARG A 18 22.96 -9.41 -14.12
CA ARG A 18 23.89 -10.54 -14.35
C ARG A 18 24.61 -11.04 -13.08
N PRO A 19 25.17 -10.20 -12.19
CA PRO A 19 25.81 -10.71 -10.97
C PRO A 19 24.88 -11.52 -10.05
N PHE A 20 23.58 -11.17 -10.02
CA PHE A 20 22.55 -11.84 -9.22
C PHE A 20 21.92 -13.02 -9.95
N MET A 21 21.91 -12.98 -11.28
CA MET A 21 21.43 -14.08 -12.11
C MET A 21 22.47 -15.17 -12.27
N ASP A 22 23.76 -14.83 -12.30
CA ASP A 22 24.84 -15.78 -12.51
C ASP A 22 25.38 -16.36 -11.19
N THR A 23 25.03 -15.75 -10.04
CA THR A 23 25.37 -16.32 -8.73
C THR A 23 24.53 -17.55 -8.44
N GLU A 24 25.18 -18.62 -8.01
CA GLU A 24 24.50 -19.79 -7.42
C GLU A 24 24.18 -19.57 -5.94
N ARG A 25 24.56 -18.42 -5.38
CA ARG A 25 24.49 -18.15 -3.94
C ARG A 25 23.57 -16.96 -3.63
N PHE A 26 22.65 -17.19 -2.71
CA PHE A 26 21.82 -16.19 -2.06
C PHE A 26 22.24 -16.16 -0.59
N VAL A 27 22.79 -15.02 -0.16
CA VAL A 27 23.20 -14.82 1.24
C VAL A 27 21.94 -14.57 2.06
N LEU A 28 21.61 -15.51 2.93
CA LEU A 28 20.43 -15.44 3.77
C LEU A 28 20.77 -14.82 5.14
N PRO A 29 19.79 -14.20 5.82
CA PRO A 29 19.94 -13.83 7.22
C PRO A 29 20.13 -15.07 8.09
N GLU A 30 20.94 -14.96 9.15
CA GLU A 30 21.26 -16.10 10.03
C GLU A 30 20.02 -16.82 10.59
N ALA A 31 18.91 -16.12 10.84
CA ALA A 31 17.70 -16.77 11.34
C ALA A 31 16.99 -17.60 10.26
N VAL A 32 17.08 -17.21 8.99
CA VAL A 32 16.52 -17.98 7.87
C VAL A 32 17.38 -19.22 7.62
N ASP A 33 18.71 -19.06 7.60
CA ASP A 33 19.64 -20.20 7.51
C ASP A 33 19.38 -21.20 8.64
N PHE A 34 19.21 -20.72 9.88
CA PHE A 34 18.86 -21.58 11.02
C PHE A 34 17.58 -22.37 10.78
N VAL A 35 16.52 -21.77 10.24
CA VAL A 35 15.25 -22.46 9.96
C VAL A 35 15.45 -23.57 8.92
N LEU A 36 16.18 -23.27 7.83
CA LEU A 36 16.49 -24.26 6.79
C LEU A 36 17.32 -25.42 7.34
N GLU A 37 18.42 -25.11 8.05
CA GLU A 37 19.32 -26.11 8.63
C GLU A 37 18.59 -27.00 9.64
N ARG A 38 17.70 -26.44 10.47
CA ARG A 38 16.93 -27.21 11.44
C ARG A 38 16.01 -28.22 10.76
N LEU A 39 15.29 -27.81 9.73
CA LEU A 39 14.44 -28.73 8.95
C LEU A 39 15.30 -29.79 8.25
N ASN A 40 16.38 -29.39 7.59
CA ASN A 40 17.29 -30.31 6.88
C ASN A 40 17.95 -31.33 7.82
N SER A 41 18.38 -30.91 9.03
CA SER A 41 18.98 -31.80 10.03
C SER A 41 18.03 -32.90 10.54
N ARG A 42 16.72 -32.69 10.37
CA ARG A 42 15.66 -33.63 10.72
C ARG A 42 15.18 -34.45 9.52
N GLY A 43 15.83 -34.31 8.37
CA GLY A 43 15.54 -35.06 7.14
C GLY A 43 14.46 -34.43 6.25
N PHE A 44 14.00 -33.22 6.55
CA PHE A 44 13.04 -32.51 5.72
C PHE A 44 13.72 -31.63 4.68
N GLU A 45 13.09 -31.47 3.53
CA GLU A 45 13.47 -30.45 2.56
C GLU A 45 12.99 -29.08 3.02
N ALA A 46 13.75 -28.03 2.71
CA ALA A 46 13.36 -26.66 3.06
C ALA A 46 13.97 -25.69 2.06
N TYR A 47 13.14 -24.76 1.57
CA TYR A 47 13.54 -23.77 0.57
C TYR A 47 12.97 -22.40 0.92
N VAL A 48 13.77 -21.36 0.72
CA VAL A 48 13.26 -19.98 0.62
C VAL A 48 12.55 -19.83 -0.71
N VAL A 49 11.40 -19.16 -0.73
CA VAL A 49 10.53 -19.07 -1.93
C VAL A 49 9.88 -17.70 -2.09
N GLY A 50 9.30 -17.47 -3.27
CA GLY A 50 8.38 -16.35 -3.49
C GLY A 50 9.10 -15.01 -3.70
N GLY A 51 8.54 -13.97 -3.08
CA GLY A 51 9.01 -12.59 -3.28
C GLY A 51 10.46 -12.39 -2.83
N SER A 52 10.90 -13.08 -1.80
CA SER A 52 12.27 -13.00 -1.27
C SER A 52 13.32 -13.43 -2.29
N VAL A 53 13.08 -14.56 -2.96
CA VAL A 53 13.97 -15.09 -4.01
C VAL A 53 13.98 -14.16 -5.22
N ARG A 54 12.80 -13.69 -5.64
CA ARG A 54 12.66 -12.71 -6.73
C ARG A 54 13.44 -11.43 -6.44
N ASP A 55 13.26 -10.86 -5.25
CA ASP A 55 13.85 -9.58 -4.87
C ASP A 55 15.38 -9.68 -4.82
N HIS A 56 15.92 -10.78 -4.28
CA HIS A 56 17.36 -11.07 -4.35
C HIS A 56 17.88 -11.15 -5.80
N LEU A 57 17.19 -11.90 -6.66
CA LEU A 57 17.55 -12.01 -8.09
C LEU A 57 17.46 -10.66 -8.82
N MET A 58 16.64 -9.74 -8.32
CA MET A 58 16.53 -8.37 -8.81
C MET A 58 17.56 -7.40 -8.18
N GLY A 59 18.47 -7.90 -7.33
CA GLY A 59 19.46 -7.10 -6.61
C GLY A 59 18.86 -6.20 -5.52
N ARG A 60 17.69 -6.58 -4.98
CA ARG A 60 17.00 -5.90 -3.87
C ARG A 60 17.16 -6.71 -2.59
N VAL A 61 17.15 -6.04 -1.45
CA VAL A 61 17.12 -6.71 -0.15
C VAL A 61 15.67 -7.11 0.16
N PRO A 62 15.38 -8.41 0.38
CA PRO A 62 14.04 -8.84 0.77
C PRO A 62 13.60 -8.24 2.11
N SER A 63 12.32 -7.86 2.21
CA SER A 63 11.71 -7.37 3.45
C SER A 63 11.20 -8.49 4.36
N ASP A 64 10.93 -9.64 3.76
CA ASP A 64 10.24 -10.79 4.34
C ASP A 64 10.79 -12.07 3.69
N TYR A 65 10.76 -13.17 4.45
CA TYR A 65 11.30 -14.46 4.03
C TYR A 65 10.26 -15.56 4.32
N ASP A 66 9.82 -16.19 3.24
CA ASP A 66 8.94 -17.35 3.28
C ASP A 66 9.76 -18.62 3.02
N VAL A 67 9.56 -19.63 3.86
CA VAL A 67 10.16 -20.95 3.72
C VAL A 67 9.06 -21.95 3.40
N THR A 68 9.32 -22.83 2.45
CA THR A 68 8.46 -23.98 2.13
C THR A 68 9.19 -25.28 2.45
N THR A 69 8.46 -26.31 2.92
CA THR A 69 9.06 -27.58 3.37
C THR A 69 8.12 -28.77 3.13
N ASN A 70 8.65 -29.99 2.97
CA ASN A 70 7.82 -31.19 2.98
C ASN A 70 7.39 -31.64 4.40
N ALA A 71 7.83 -30.94 5.45
CA ALA A 71 7.43 -31.21 6.83
C ALA A 71 5.96 -30.82 7.07
N ARG A 72 5.17 -31.76 7.58
CA ARG A 72 3.77 -31.53 7.96
C ARG A 72 3.68 -30.61 9.19
N PRO A 73 2.54 -29.95 9.44
CA PRO A 73 2.38 -29.02 10.57
C PRO A 73 2.79 -29.55 11.94
N HIS A 74 2.44 -30.80 12.28
CA HIS A 74 2.85 -31.42 13.54
C HIS A 74 4.37 -31.65 13.60
N GLN A 75 5.00 -32.06 12.50
CA GLN A 75 6.44 -32.24 12.41
C GLN A 75 7.17 -30.90 12.55
N MET A 76 6.66 -29.84 11.92
CA MET A 76 7.21 -28.49 12.09
C MET A 76 7.17 -28.03 13.55
N LYS A 77 6.08 -28.31 14.28
CA LYS A 77 6.01 -28.04 15.73
C LYS A 77 7.07 -28.79 16.50
N ASP A 78 7.30 -30.06 16.19
CA ASP A 78 8.32 -30.86 16.86
C ASP A 78 9.73 -30.33 16.58
N VAL A 79 10.02 -29.95 15.32
CA VAL A 79 11.31 -29.39 14.88
C VAL A 79 11.63 -28.07 15.60
N PHE A 80 10.61 -27.22 15.79
CA PHE A 80 10.72 -25.89 16.38
C PHE A 80 10.15 -25.80 17.81
N SER A 81 10.09 -26.93 18.52
CA SER A 81 9.52 -27.02 19.87
C SER A 81 10.28 -26.19 20.92
N ASP A 82 11.54 -25.89 20.64
CA ASP A 82 12.44 -25.04 21.43
C ASP A 82 12.43 -23.55 20.99
N CYS A 83 11.65 -23.21 19.96
CA CYS A 83 11.57 -21.86 19.40
C CYS A 83 10.25 -21.19 19.75
N ARG A 84 10.23 -19.85 19.74
CA ARG A 84 8.97 -19.10 19.79
C ARG A 84 8.27 -19.25 18.44
N VAL A 85 7.08 -19.83 18.44
CA VAL A 85 6.26 -20.00 17.24
C VAL A 85 4.90 -19.33 17.38
N VAL A 86 4.32 -18.92 16.25
CA VAL A 86 2.95 -18.43 16.15
C VAL A 86 2.17 -19.36 15.23
N GLU A 87 1.05 -19.87 15.74
CA GLU A 87 0.27 -20.95 15.12
C GLU A 87 -0.91 -20.46 14.27
N THR A 88 -0.98 -19.15 14.02
CA THR A 88 -2.04 -18.50 13.25
C THR A 88 -1.85 -18.78 11.76
N GLY A 89 -2.18 -20.00 11.33
CA GLY A 89 -1.98 -20.45 9.95
C GLY A 89 -1.90 -21.97 9.78
N LEU A 90 -1.85 -22.74 10.88
CA LEU A 90 -1.66 -24.18 10.84
C LEU A 90 -2.73 -24.93 10.05
N GLN A 91 -3.97 -24.44 10.06
CA GLN A 91 -5.07 -25.00 9.27
C GLN A 91 -4.78 -24.97 7.76
N HIS A 92 -3.96 -24.03 7.31
CA HIS A 92 -3.52 -23.89 5.92
C HIS A 92 -2.08 -24.41 5.71
N GLY A 93 -1.51 -25.05 6.73
CA GLY A 93 -0.18 -25.64 6.66
C GLY A 93 0.96 -24.69 6.97
N THR A 94 0.72 -23.51 7.56
CA THR A 94 1.75 -22.51 7.87
C THR A 94 2.01 -22.40 9.37
N LEU A 95 3.28 -22.36 9.75
CA LEU A 95 3.79 -22.09 11.10
C LEU A 95 4.75 -20.90 11.02
N THR A 96 4.54 -19.85 11.82
CA THR A 96 5.47 -18.73 11.85
C THR A 96 6.50 -18.94 12.96
N VAL A 97 7.78 -18.97 12.59
CA VAL A 97 8.90 -19.09 13.53
C VAL A 97 9.46 -17.69 13.82
N VAL A 98 9.52 -17.30 15.10
CA VAL A 98 9.97 -15.96 15.52
C VAL A 98 11.39 -16.05 16.06
N LEU A 99 12.35 -15.55 15.29
CA LEU A 99 13.78 -15.63 15.62
C LEU A 99 14.49 -14.31 15.34
N ARG A 100 15.27 -13.83 16.32
CA ARG A 100 16.08 -12.60 16.21
C ARG A 100 15.28 -11.37 15.75
N GLY A 101 14.02 -11.27 16.19
CA GLY A 101 13.12 -10.18 15.80
C GLY A 101 12.50 -10.31 14.41
N MET A 102 12.79 -11.39 13.67
CA MET A 102 12.17 -11.70 12.39
C MET A 102 11.07 -12.75 12.55
N ASN A 103 10.00 -12.58 11.78
CA ASN A 103 8.95 -13.58 11.61
C ASN A 103 9.19 -14.31 10.30
N ILE A 104 9.43 -15.61 10.36
CA ILE A 104 9.69 -16.46 9.18
C ILE A 104 8.48 -17.39 9.03
N GLU A 105 7.76 -17.25 7.92
CA GLU A 105 6.62 -18.13 7.63
C GLU A 105 7.12 -19.43 7.03
N VAL A 106 6.90 -20.55 7.72
CA VAL A 106 7.25 -21.89 7.25
C VAL A 106 5.98 -22.61 6.85
N THR A 107 5.84 -22.91 5.56
CA THR A 107 4.63 -23.53 5.00
C THR A 107 4.94 -24.91 4.43
N THR A 108 4.12 -25.92 4.78
CA THR A 108 4.25 -27.24 4.17
C THR A 108 3.89 -27.19 2.68
N TYR A 109 4.54 -28.02 1.86
CA TYR A 109 4.17 -28.19 0.46
C TYR A 109 2.71 -28.60 0.38
N ARG A 110 1.98 -27.97 -0.54
CA ARG A 110 0.57 -28.26 -0.72
C ARG A 110 0.13 -28.12 -2.16
N VAL A 111 -0.94 -28.83 -2.48
CA VAL A 111 -1.76 -28.66 -3.66
C VAL A 111 -3.08 -28.08 -3.18
N ASP A 112 -3.46 -26.95 -3.77
CA ASP A 112 -4.72 -26.30 -3.45
C ASP A 112 -5.83 -26.99 -4.28
N GLY A 113 -6.90 -27.43 -3.63
CA GLY A 113 -8.07 -28.07 -4.26
C GLY A 113 -8.97 -27.08 -5.02
N ALA A 114 -10.20 -27.49 -5.34
CA ALA A 114 -11.16 -26.60 -5.99
C ALA A 114 -11.53 -25.42 -5.08
N TYR A 115 -11.83 -24.27 -5.68
CA TYR A 115 -12.17 -23.04 -4.98
C TYR A 115 -13.63 -22.67 -5.27
N ASP A 116 -14.50 -22.75 -4.28
CA ASP A 116 -15.92 -22.37 -4.46
C ASP A 116 -16.14 -20.86 -4.30
N ASP A 117 -15.32 -20.18 -3.49
CA ASP A 117 -15.43 -18.74 -3.18
C ASP A 117 -14.40 -17.88 -3.94
N GLY A 118 -13.61 -18.50 -4.82
CA GLY A 118 -12.53 -17.84 -5.56
C GLY A 118 -11.37 -17.35 -4.69
N ARG A 119 -11.19 -17.89 -3.47
CA ARG A 119 -10.10 -17.53 -2.56
C ARG A 119 -9.54 -18.68 -1.74
N HIS A 120 -10.38 -19.48 -1.08
CA HIS A 120 -9.94 -20.57 -0.23
C HIS A 120 -10.22 -21.88 -0.96
N PRO A 121 -9.19 -22.74 -1.13
CA PRO A 121 -9.46 -24.05 -1.65
C PRO A 121 -10.31 -24.79 -0.62
N ASN A 122 -11.36 -25.48 -1.09
CA ASN A 122 -12.24 -26.29 -0.28
C ASN A 122 -11.46 -27.32 0.54
N GLU A 123 -10.36 -27.81 -0.04
CA GLU A 123 -9.43 -28.73 0.60
C GLU A 123 -7.99 -28.35 0.24
N VAL A 124 -7.11 -28.40 1.25
CA VAL A 124 -5.66 -28.31 1.05
C VAL A 124 -5.09 -29.70 1.22
N THR A 125 -4.46 -30.24 0.16
CA THR A 125 -3.77 -31.52 0.24
C THR A 125 -2.28 -31.30 0.31
N PHE A 126 -1.63 -31.77 1.37
CA PHE A 126 -0.18 -31.65 1.48
C PHE A 126 0.50 -32.69 0.60
N THR A 127 1.50 -32.23 -0.17
CA THR A 127 2.31 -33.05 -1.07
C THR A 127 3.74 -33.18 -0.54
N ALA A 128 4.52 -34.07 -1.13
CA ALA A 128 5.96 -34.17 -0.90
C ALA A 128 6.78 -33.54 -2.05
N SER A 129 6.13 -33.07 -3.12
CA SER A 129 6.80 -32.47 -4.28
C SER A 129 6.89 -30.96 -4.18
N LEU A 130 8.11 -30.42 -4.22
CA LEU A 130 8.35 -28.98 -4.33
C LEU A 130 7.75 -28.40 -5.63
N GLU A 131 7.89 -29.12 -6.75
CA GLU A 131 7.41 -28.66 -8.06
C GLU A 131 5.88 -28.47 -8.05
N GLU A 132 5.14 -29.34 -7.36
CA GLU A 132 3.69 -29.20 -7.19
C GLU A 132 3.32 -27.96 -6.33
N ASP A 133 4.10 -27.65 -5.29
CA ASP A 133 3.92 -26.42 -4.49
C ASP A 133 4.22 -25.16 -5.31
N LEU A 134 5.24 -25.20 -6.18
CA LEU A 134 5.58 -24.09 -7.06
C LEU A 134 4.53 -23.93 -8.18
N CYS A 135 3.97 -25.02 -8.70
CA CYS A 135 2.99 -25.04 -9.79
C CYS A 135 1.68 -24.31 -9.45
N ARG A 136 1.30 -24.27 -8.18
CA ARG A 136 0.08 -23.58 -7.71
C ARG A 136 0.28 -22.09 -7.45
N ARG A 137 1.50 -21.54 -7.59
CA ARG A 137 1.78 -20.13 -7.31
C ARG A 137 1.21 -19.22 -8.39
N ASP A 138 1.20 -17.93 -8.12
CA ASP A 138 0.58 -16.95 -8.99
C ASP A 138 1.37 -16.73 -10.28
N PHE A 139 2.64 -16.35 -10.18
CA PHE A 139 3.48 -15.97 -11.32
C PHE A 139 4.84 -16.67 -11.30
N ASN A 140 5.41 -16.91 -12.48
CA ASN A 140 6.71 -17.58 -12.65
C ASN A 140 7.80 -16.90 -11.81
N VAL A 141 7.83 -15.56 -11.81
CA VAL A 141 8.78 -14.76 -11.03
C VAL A 141 8.69 -14.97 -9.51
N ASN A 142 7.59 -15.54 -9.01
CA ASN A 142 7.40 -15.90 -7.60
C ASN A 142 7.41 -17.43 -7.37
N ALA A 143 7.63 -18.22 -8.42
CA ALA A 143 7.65 -19.68 -8.40
C ALA A 143 9.08 -20.23 -8.48
N ILE A 144 10.00 -19.51 -7.83
CA ILE A 144 11.42 -19.85 -7.72
C ILE A 144 11.70 -20.22 -6.26
N ALA A 145 12.45 -21.29 -6.05
CA ALA A 145 12.91 -21.76 -4.75
C ALA A 145 14.43 -21.68 -4.64
N TYR A 146 14.94 -21.51 -3.43
CA TYR A 146 16.37 -21.52 -3.13
C TYR A 146 16.66 -22.26 -1.83
N SER A 147 17.68 -23.11 -1.83
CA SER A 147 18.33 -23.60 -0.61
C SER A 147 19.85 -23.55 -0.75
N PRO A 148 20.61 -23.35 0.33
CA PRO A 148 22.07 -23.47 0.29
C PRO A 148 22.57 -24.84 -0.19
N ARG A 149 21.74 -25.89 -0.03
CA ARG A 149 22.06 -27.27 -0.40
C ARG A 149 21.92 -27.52 -1.91
N ASP A 150 20.84 -27.04 -2.50
CA ASP A 150 20.44 -27.40 -3.88
C ASP A 150 20.58 -26.23 -4.87
N GLY A 151 20.86 -25.01 -4.37
CA GLY A 151 20.88 -23.80 -5.16
C GLY A 151 19.47 -23.34 -5.54
N PHE A 152 19.36 -22.69 -6.70
CA PHE A 152 18.07 -22.22 -7.23
C PHE A 152 17.33 -23.32 -7.99
N VAL A 153 16.06 -23.51 -7.65
CA VAL A 153 15.13 -24.41 -8.34
C VAL A 153 14.06 -23.55 -9.02
N ASP A 154 14.04 -23.58 -10.36
CA ASP A 154 13.20 -22.73 -11.21
C ASP A 154 12.52 -23.52 -12.35
N PRO A 155 11.50 -24.33 -12.05
CA PRO A 155 10.85 -25.19 -13.04
C PRO A 155 9.99 -24.42 -14.06
N PHE A 156 9.67 -23.14 -13.82
CA PHE A 156 8.72 -22.35 -14.62
C PHE A 156 9.35 -21.13 -15.31
N ASP A 157 10.68 -21.08 -15.44
CA ASP A 157 11.44 -19.99 -16.08
C ASP A 157 11.19 -18.59 -15.45
N GLY A 158 11.06 -18.54 -14.12
CA GLY A 158 10.91 -17.31 -13.35
C GLY A 158 12.10 -16.37 -13.51
N ARG A 159 13.33 -16.90 -13.56
CA ARG A 159 14.55 -16.10 -13.81
C ARG A 159 14.54 -15.50 -15.22
N GLY A 160 14.11 -16.27 -16.22
CA GLY A 160 13.92 -15.76 -17.58
C GLY A 160 12.88 -14.65 -17.64
N ASP A 161 11.79 -14.76 -16.88
CA ASP A 161 10.77 -13.72 -16.80
C ASP A 161 11.22 -12.46 -16.06
N ILE A 162 12.08 -12.58 -15.05
CA ILE A 162 12.73 -11.41 -14.44
C ILE A 162 13.62 -10.70 -15.46
N LEU A 163 14.43 -11.46 -16.22
CA LEU A 163 15.32 -10.91 -17.25
C LEU A 163 14.54 -10.20 -18.37
N ARG A 164 13.41 -10.78 -18.80
CA ARG A 164 12.51 -10.21 -19.81
C ARG A 164 11.58 -9.13 -19.26
N GLN A 165 11.62 -8.85 -17.94
CA GLN A 165 10.72 -7.92 -17.25
C GLN A 165 9.24 -8.24 -17.53
N ARG A 166 8.87 -9.51 -17.35
CA ARG A 166 7.56 -10.07 -17.71
C ARG A 166 6.86 -10.65 -16.48
N ILE A 167 5.57 -10.37 -16.33
CA ILE A 167 4.67 -11.03 -15.38
C ILE A 167 3.83 -12.05 -16.13
N ALA A 168 4.17 -13.32 -16.00
CA ALA A 168 3.42 -14.45 -16.56
C ALA A 168 2.92 -15.36 -15.43
N CYS A 169 1.68 -15.84 -15.56
CA CYS A 169 1.13 -16.84 -14.65
C CYS A 169 1.89 -18.17 -14.74
N VAL A 170 1.92 -18.91 -13.63
CA VAL A 170 2.41 -20.29 -13.64
C VAL A 170 1.38 -21.18 -14.34
N GLY A 171 1.76 -21.77 -15.47
CA GLY A 171 0.86 -22.59 -16.29
C GLY A 171 -0.23 -21.77 -16.96
N ASP A 172 -1.48 -22.25 -16.90
CA ASP A 172 -2.63 -21.59 -17.55
C ASP A 172 -3.17 -20.40 -16.71
N PRO A 173 -3.14 -19.15 -17.24
CA PRO A 173 -3.64 -17.97 -16.55
C PRO A 173 -5.12 -18.07 -16.15
N VAL A 174 -5.98 -18.66 -16.99
CA VAL A 174 -7.42 -18.77 -16.69
C VAL A 174 -7.63 -19.68 -15.48
N LYS A 175 -6.96 -20.83 -15.46
CA LYS A 175 -6.96 -21.71 -14.29
C LYS A 175 -6.42 -21.00 -13.04
N ARG A 176 -5.29 -20.28 -13.15
CA ARG A 176 -4.69 -19.55 -12.02
C ARG A 176 -5.61 -18.49 -11.41
N PHE A 177 -6.37 -17.77 -12.23
CA PHE A 177 -7.31 -16.75 -11.78
C PHE A 177 -8.64 -17.32 -11.27
N SER A 178 -9.09 -18.46 -11.80
CA SER A 178 -10.24 -19.19 -11.25
C SER A 178 -9.96 -19.74 -9.84
N GLU A 179 -8.71 -20.09 -9.54
CA GLU A 179 -8.29 -20.51 -8.19
C GLU A 179 -8.31 -19.34 -7.19
N ASP A 180 -7.60 -18.24 -7.46
CA ASP A 180 -7.67 -17.03 -6.61
C ASP A 180 -7.84 -15.80 -7.48
N ALA A 181 -9.06 -15.25 -7.51
CA ALA A 181 -9.38 -14.09 -8.35
C ALA A 181 -8.57 -12.84 -7.95
N LEU A 182 -8.02 -12.77 -6.73
CA LEU A 182 -7.13 -11.66 -6.34
C LEU A 182 -5.86 -11.63 -7.21
N ARG A 183 -5.44 -12.78 -7.78
CA ARG A 183 -4.26 -12.85 -8.67
C ARG A 183 -4.40 -11.95 -9.89
N ILE A 184 -5.62 -11.67 -10.35
CA ILE A 184 -5.89 -10.69 -11.41
C ILE A 184 -5.34 -9.31 -11.00
N LEU A 185 -5.74 -8.83 -9.82
CA LEU A 185 -5.28 -7.53 -9.33
C LEU A 185 -3.78 -7.56 -8.94
N ARG A 186 -3.27 -8.71 -8.48
CA ARG A 186 -1.84 -8.88 -8.20
C ARG A 186 -0.99 -8.81 -9.46
N ALA A 187 -1.47 -9.30 -10.62
CA ALA A 187 -0.77 -9.17 -11.89
C ALA A 187 -0.57 -7.70 -12.26
N VAL A 188 -1.67 -6.93 -12.20
CA VAL A 188 -1.68 -5.48 -12.43
C VAL A 188 -0.77 -4.77 -11.41
N ARG A 189 -0.86 -5.12 -10.11
CA ARG A 189 0.00 -4.53 -9.09
C ARG A 189 1.48 -4.89 -9.30
N PHE A 190 1.84 -6.14 -9.60
CA PHE A 190 3.25 -6.51 -9.86
C PHE A 190 3.80 -5.77 -11.07
N SER A 191 3.00 -5.62 -12.14
CA SER A 191 3.37 -4.80 -13.29
C SER A 191 3.73 -3.37 -12.84
N SER A 192 2.90 -2.76 -11.99
CA SER A 192 3.16 -1.41 -11.49
C SER A 192 4.36 -1.32 -10.54
N ALA A 193 4.47 -2.23 -9.57
CA ALA A 193 5.48 -2.20 -8.53
C ALA A 193 6.88 -2.60 -9.05
N LEU A 194 6.95 -3.53 -10.00
CA LEU A 194 8.20 -4.04 -10.58
C LEU A 194 8.57 -3.33 -11.88
N GLY A 195 7.65 -2.57 -12.49
CA GLY A 195 7.83 -1.97 -13.82
C GLY A 195 7.95 -3.02 -14.91
N PHE A 196 7.28 -4.16 -14.74
CA PHE A 196 7.30 -5.28 -15.68
C PHE A 196 6.04 -5.24 -16.55
N SER A 197 6.17 -5.67 -17.80
CA SER A 197 5.01 -5.89 -18.66
C SER A 197 4.27 -7.17 -18.27
N ILE A 198 2.96 -7.22 -18.44
CA ILE A 198 2.20 -8.46 -18.27
C ILE A 198 2.28 -9.25 -19.57
N ASP A 199 2.58 -10.54 -19.46
CA ASP A 199 2.57 -11.48 -20.58
C ASP A 199 1.21 -11.45 -21.32
N LYS A 200 1.23 -11.72 -22.63
CA LYS A 200 0.02 -11.61 -23.45
C LYS A 200 -1.12 -12.48 -22.94
N ASP A 201 -0.89 -13.77 -22.72
CA ASP A 201 -1.96 -14.70 -22.34
C ASP A 201 -2.47 -14.38 -20.93
N THR A 202 -1.56 -13.93 -20.06
CA THR A 202 -1.91 -13.44 -18.72
C THR A 202 -2.75 -12.16 -18.77
N ALA A 203 -2.40 -11.22 -19.66
CA ALA A 203 -3.14 -9.97 -19.83
C ALA A 203 -4.52 -10.21 -20.44
N ASP A 204 -4.63 -11.12 -21.42
CA ASP A 204 -5.91 -11.50 -22.01
C ASP A 204 -6.84 -12.11 -20.94
N ALA A 205 -6.33 -13.01 -20.09
CA ALA A 205 -7.08 -13.57 -18.97
C ALA A 205 -7.46 -12.52 -17.90
N VAL A 206 -6.60 -11.52 -17.64
CA VAL A 206 -6.94 -10.39 -16.75
C VAL A 206 -8.17 -9.63 -17.30
N ASN A 207 -8.18 -9.33 -18.59
CA ASN A 207 -9.26 -8.59 -19.24
C ASN A 207 -10.56 -9.41 -19.35
N GLU A 208 -10.46 -10.73 -19.45
CA GLU A 208 -11.62 -11.62 -19.49
C GLU A 208 -12.25 -11.82 -18.11
N MET A 209 -11.43 -11.95 -17.06
CA MET A 209 -11.89 -12.46 -15.76
C MET A 209 -12.02 -11.41 -14.66
N TYR A 210 -11.68 -10.14 -14.90
CA TYR A 210 -11.64 -9.11 -13.83
C TYR A 210 -12.94 -8.92 -13.05
N SER A 211 -14.09 -9.30 -13.62
CA SER A 211 -15.39 -9.27 -12.92
C SER A 211 -15.41 -10.18 -11.68
N SER A 212 -14.59 -11.22 -11.66
CA SER A 212 -14.42 -12.15 -10.53
C SER A 212 -13.81 -11.47 -9.30
N LEU A 213 -13.22 -10.28 -9.44
CA LEU A 213 -12.76 -9.47 -8.30
C LEU A 213 -13.89 -9.05 -7.36
N SER A 214 -15.15 -9.12 -7.80
CA SER A 214 -16.32 -8.91 -6.94
C SER A 214 -16.48 -9.98 -5.85
N LEU A 215 -15.88 -11.15 -6.02
CA LEU A 215 -15.86 -12.24 -5.03
C LEU A 215 -14.84 -11.98 -3.90
N ILE A 216 -13.89 -11.08 -4.12
CA ILE A 216 -12.79 -10.85 -3.20
C ILE A 216 -13.16 -9.82 -2.13
N SER A 217 -12.80 -10.13 -0.88
CA SER A 217 -12.95 -9.20 0.24
C SER A 217 -12.32 -7.83 -0.05
N ARG A 218 -13.05 -6.77 0.30
CA ARG A 218 -12.69 -5.39 0.00
C ARG A 218 -11.35 -4.96 0.62
N GLU A 219 -11.00 -5.51 1.78
CA GLU A 219 -9.72 -5.27 2.48
C GLU A 219 -8.52 -5.79 1.68
N ARG A 220 -8.65 -6.96 1.04
CA ARG A 220 -7.59 -7.51 0.18
C ARG A 220 -7.44 -6.69 -1.10
N ILE A 221 -8.56 -6.27 -1.68
CA ILE A 221 -8.55 -5.34 -2.82
C ILE A 221 -7.83 -4.04 -2.43
N TYR A 222 -8.15 -3.46 -1.27
CA TYR A 222 -7.49 -2.25 -0.75
C TYR A 222 -5.97 -2.41 -0.63
N GLN A 223 -5.50 -3.53 -0.06
CA GLN A 223 -4.07 -3.81 0.10
C GLN A 223 -3.33 -3.89 -1.24
N GLU A 224 -3.88 -4.60 -2.23
CA GLU A 224 -3.25 -4.70 -3.54
C GLU A 224 -3.34 -3.37 -4.31
N LEU A 225 -4.46 -2.66 -4.23
CA LEU A 225 -4.63 -1.32 -4.85
C LEU A 225 -3.65 -0.30 -4.27
N THR A 226 -3.48 -0.26 -2.96
CA THR A 226 -2.56 0.71 -2.31
C THR A 226 -1.13 0.50 -2.82
N LYS A 227 -0.69 -0.75 -2.90
CA LYS A 227 0.63 -1.08 -3.46
C LYS A 227 0.72 -0.80 -4.97
N LEU A 228 -0.38 -0.91 -5.71
CA LEU A 228 -0.44 -0.63 -7.14
C LEU A 228 -0.29 0.86 -7.39
N ILE A 229 -1.09 1.70 -6.74
CA ILE A 229 -1.05 3.14 -6.97
C ILE A 229 0.26 3.77 -6.50
N LEU A 230 1.01 3.11 -5.61
CA LEU A 230 2.36 3.52 -5.17
C LEU A 230 3.49 2.93 -6.02
N GLY A 231 3.18 2.07 -6.98
CA GLY A 231 4.19 1.42 -7.83
C GLY A 231 4.93 2.42 -8.73
N GLN A 232 6.16 2.07 -9.10
CA GLN A 232 7.02 2.92 -9.94
C GLN A 232 6.45 3.16 -11.35
N SER A 233 5.64 2.22 -11.87
CA SER A 233 4.93 2.33 -13.15
C SER A 233 3.42 2.49 -12.95
N ALA A 234 3.01 3.14 -11.85
CA ALA A 234 1.60 3.37 -11.54
C ALA A 234 0.88 4.11 -12.67
N ARG A 235 1.49 5.12 -13.30
CA ARG A 235 0.88 5.85 -14.40
C ARG A 235 0.47 4.92 -15.54
N GLU A 236 1.44 4.24 -16.16
CA GLU A 236 1.21 3.44 -17.35
C GLU A 236 0.25 2.28 -17.09
N VAL A 237 0.37 1.66 -15.91
CA VAL A 237 -0.48 0.54 -15.51
C VAL A 237 -1.90 1.00 -15.19
N MET A 238 -2.06 2.14 -14.51
CA MET A 238 -3.38 2.71 -14.26
C MET A 238 -4.06 3.17 -15.55
N GLU A 239 -3.31 3.71 -16.51
CA GLU A 239 -3.83 4.04 -17.84
C GLU A 239 -4.26 2.78 -18.61
N GLY A 240 -3.41 1.75 -18.64
CA GLY A 240 -3.65 0.52 -19.40
C GLY A 240 -4.75 -0.39 -18.83
N PHE A 241 -4.84 -0.48 -17.51
CA PHE A 241 -5.77 -1.35 -16.78
C PHE A 241 -6.84 -0.57 -16.01
N SER A 242 -7.16 0.64 -16.46
CA SER A 242 -8.09 1.55 -15.77
C SER A 242 -9.46 0.92 -15.50
N HIS A 243 -9.93 0.05 -16.40
CA HIS A 243 -11.22 -0.63 -16.27
C HIS A 243 -11.19 -1.72 -15.19
N VAL A 244 -10.11 -2.51 -15.11
CA VAL A 244 -9.88 -3.49 -14.04
C VAL A 244 -9.80 -2.79 -12.68
N ILE A 245 -9.04 -1.69 -12.59
CA ILE A 245 -8.86 -0.93 -11.35
C ILE A 245 -10.17 -0.27 -10.91
N ALA A 246 -10.89 0.39 -11.83
CA ALA A 246 -12.18 0.99 -11.52
C ALA A 246 -13.19 -0.06 -11.05
N TYR A 247 -13.25 -1.23 -11.71
CA TYR A 247 -14.12 -2.33 -11.30
C TYR A 247 -13.73 -2.90 -9.93
N ALA A 248 -12.44 -3.12 -9.69
CA ALA A 248 -11.94 -3.58 -8.39
C ALA A 248 -12.34 -2.59 -7.27
N MET A 249 -12.21 -1.29 -7.53
CA MET A 249 -12.59 -0.24 -6.59
C MET A 249 -14.11 -0.10 -6.44
N ASN A 250 -14.89 -0.22 -7.50
CA ASN A 250 -16.34 -0.08 -7.45
C ASN A 250 -17.03 -1.01 -8.47
N PRO A 251 -17.35 -2.25 -8.08
CA PRO A 251 -17.99 -3.21 -8.99
C PRO A 251 -19.37 -2.77 -9.52
N SER A 252 -20.08 -1.90 -8.78
CA SER A 252 -21.36 -1.35 -9.20
C SER A 252 -21.25 -0.32 -10.33
N GLY A 253 -20.06 0.23 -10.59
CA GLY A 253 -19.81 1.29 -11.57
C GLY A 253 -20.38 2.66 -11.18
N SER A 254 -20.85 2.83 -9.94
CA SER A 254 -21.34 4.09 -9.39
C SER A 254 -20.19 4.94 -8.84
N PHE A 255 -20.25 6.25 -9.05
CA PHE A 255 -19.29 7.24 -8.54
C PHE A 255 -17.83 7.16 -9.06
N LEU A 256 -17.38 6.03 -9.59
CA LEU A 256 -16.04 5.86 -10.14
C LEU A 256 -16.07 5.09 -11.47
N THR A 257 -15.49 5.71 -12.50
CA THR A 257 -15.39 5.14 -13.84
C THR A 257 -13.93 4.86 -14.23
N SER A 258 -13.74 4.08 -15.30
CA SER A 258 -12.40 3.87 -15.87
C SER A 258 -11.75 5.17 -16.36
N GLU A 259 -12.55 6.17 -16.75
CA GLU A 259 -12.05 7.47 -17.17
C GLU A 259 -11.50 8.29 -16.00
N ASP A 260 -12.10 8.16 -14.82
CA ASP A 260 -11.60 8.81 -13.61
C ASP A 260 -10.22 8.26 -13.21
N VAL A 261 -10.06 6.93 -13.31
CA VAL A 261 -8.78 6.28 -13.06
C VAL A 261 -7.72 6.75 -14.07
N ARG A 262 -8.07 6.87 -15.37
CA ARG A 262 -7.15 7.40 -16.39
C ARG A 262 -6.75 8.86 -16.14
N LYS A 263 -7.72 9.70 -15.78
CA LYS A 263 -7.44 11.11 -15.44
C LYS A 263 -6.48 11.21 -14.26
N ALA A 264 -6.71 10.45 -13.19
CA ALA A 264 -5.82 10.42 -12.04
C ALA A 264 -4.43 9.87 -12.39
N ALA A 265 -4.35 8.84 -13.26
CA ALA A 265 -3.09 8.26 -13.71
C ALA A 265 -2.14 9.31 -14.31
N GLY A 266 -2.67 10.26 -15.08
CA GLY A 266 -1.90 11.34 -15.71
C GLY A 266 -1.12 12.24 -14.73
N PHE A 267 -1.44 12.19 -13.45
CA PHE A 267 -0.78 12.98 -12.40
C PHE A 267 0.18 12.17 -11.53
N MET A 268 0.21 10.83 -11.66
CA MET A 268 0.93 9.95 -10.73
C MET A 268 2.46 10.13 -10.72
N GLU A 269 3.08 10.51 -11.83
CA GLU A 269 4.53 10.78 -11.92
C GLU A 269 4.96 12.02 -11.13
N GLY A 270 4.07 13.00 -10.95
CA GLY A 270 4.35 14.27 -10.28
C GLY A 270 3.98 14.32 -8.80
N THR A 271 3.60 13.18 -8.20
CA THR A 271 3.13 13.11 -6.80
C THR A 271 4.17 12.54 -5.85
N SER A 272 4.08 12.94 -4.58
CA SER A 272 4.71 12.18 -3.50
C SER A 272 4.21 10.74 -3.50
N ALA A 273 4.99 9.82 -2.95
CA ALA A 273 4.58 8.43 -2.73
C ALA A 273 3.54 8.30 -1.58
N TYR A 274 2.66 9.28 -1.43
CA TYR A 274 1.63 9.31 -0.39
C TYR A 274 0.32 8.74 -0.94
N ALA A 275 -0.16 7.66 -0.34
CA ALA A 275 -1.29 6.89 -0.87
C ALA A 275 -2.59 7.72 -0.85
N GLU A 276 -2.82 8.44 0.25
CA GLU A 276 -4.02 9.25 0.49
C GLU A 276 -4.15 10.37 -0.55
N MET A 277 -3.05 11.02 -0.90
CA MET A 277 -3.00 12.01 -1.98
C MET A 277 -3.42 11.40 -3.33
N ARG A 278 -2.89 10.22 -3.66
CA ARG A 278 -3.22 9.51 -4.91
C ARG A 278 -4.68 9.02 -4.93
N TYR A 279 -5.21 8.56 -3.80
CA TYR A 279 -6.64 8.26 -3.68
C TYR A 279 -7.51 9.51 -3.84
N ALA A 280 -7.12 10.63 -3.25
CA ALA A 280 -7.80 11.91 -3.44
C ALA A 280 -7.80 12.34 -4.91
N MET A 281 -6.76 12.01 -5.70
CA MET A 281 -6.78 12.25 -7.16
C MET A 281 -7.83 11.38 -7.87
N ILE A 282 -7.90 10.09 -7.54
CA ILE A 282 -8.85 9.14 -8.15
C ILE A 282 -10.30 9.58 -7.92
N PHE A 283 -10.62 10.07 -6.72
CA PHE A 283 -11.99 10.50 -6.37
C PHE A 283 -12.24 12.00 -6.64
N GLY A 284 -11.20 12.81 -6.70
CA GLY A 284 -11.27 14.27 -6.73
C GLY A 284 -11.22 14.90 -8.12
N ILE A 285 -10.45 14.32 -9.04
CA ILE A 285 -10.14 15.00 -10.31
C ILE A 285 -11.31 14.94 -11.28
N GLY A 286 -11.68 16.10 -11.84
CA GLY A 286 -12.76 16.23 -12.81
C GLY A 286 -14.17 16.11 -12.22
N LYS A 287 -14.31 16.27 -10.91
CA LYS A 287 -15.58 16.24 -10.17
C LYS A 287 -15.71 17.47 -9.26
N ASP A 288 -16.94 17.91 -9.04
CA ASP A 288 -17.26 18.89 -7.99
C ASP A 288 -17.04 18.29 -6.59
N GLU A 289 -17.03 19.14 -5.56
CA GLU A 289 -16.73 18.70 -4.19
C GLU A 289 -17.76 17.71 -3.65
N GLU A 290 -19.05 17.92 -3.91
CA GLU A 290 -20.11 17.05 -3.41
C GLU A 290 -19.96 15.64 -3.99
N THR A 291 -19.77 15.55 -5.32
CA THR A 291 -19.56 14.29 -6.02
C THR A 291 -18.26 13.60 -5.58
N SER A 292 -17.16 14.35 -5.40
CA SER A 292 -15.89 13.78 -4.92
C SER A 292 -16.00 13.21 -3.51
N ARG A 293 -16.68 13.92 -2.60
CA ARG A 293 -16.90 13.46 -1.22
C ARG A 293 -17.79 12.22 -1.19
N ALA A 294 -18.86 12.20 -2.00
CA ALA A 294 -19.70 11.02 -2.14
C ALA A 294 -18.90 9.82 -2.68
N ALA A 295 -18.08 10.03 -3.73
CA ALA A 295 -17.24 8.99 -4.30
C ALA A 295 -16.23 8.44 -3.28
N ALA A 296 -15.53 9.29 -2.54
CA ALA A 296 -14.62 8.85 -1.49
C ALA A 296 -15.38 8.09 -0.38
N LYS A 297 -16.49 8.63 0.12
CA LYS A 297 -17.24 7.98 1.21
C LYS A 297 -17.78 6.61 0.83
N GLU A 298 -18.38 6.48 -0.36
CA GLU A 298 -18.98 5.22 -0.82
C GLU A 298 -17.93 4.24 -1.33
N VAL A 299 -17.05 4.68 -2.24
CA VAL A 299 -16.09 3.80 -2.90
C VAL A 299 -14.90 3.53 -1.98
N TYR A 300 -14.20 4.57 -1.52
CA TYR A 300 -13.07 4.39 -0.61
C TYR A 300 -13.51 3.79 0.71
N GLY A 301 -14.66 4.22 1.26
CA GLY A 301 -15.21 3.64 2.48
C GLY A 301 -15.49 2.14 2.37
N SER A 302 -16.00 1.67 1.22
CA SER A 302 -16.22 0.23 0.98
C SER A 302 -14.94 -0.60 1.01
N LEU A 303 -13.78 0.01 0.71
CA LEU A 303 -12.46 -0.64 0.77
C LEU A 303 -11.96 -0.83 2.21
N LYS A 304 -12.69 -0.28 3.19
CA LYS A 304 -12.39 -0.34 4.63
C LYS A 304 -10.98 0.16 4.99
N PRO A 305 -10.59 1.38 4.55
CA PRO A 305 -9.36 2.02 4.98
C PRO A 305 -9.41 2.32 6.49
N SER A 306 -8.25 2.65 7.06
CA SER A 306 -8.22 3.16 8.42
C SER A 306 -8.97 4.49 8.54
N ARG A 307 -9.50 4.81 9.73
CA ARG A 307 -10.15 6.12 9.99
C ARG A 307 -9.25 7.29 9.65
N LYS A 308 -7.96 7.18 9.96
CA LYS A 308 -6.96 8.20 9.62
C LYS A 308 -6.88 8.37 8.10
N SER A 309 -6.70 7.29 7.36
CA SER A 309 -6.57 7.34 5.89
C SER A 309 -7.83 7.91 5.22
N MET A 310 -9.03 7.56 5.71
CA MET A 310 -10.28 8.18 5.24
C MET A 310 -10.29 9.70 5.48
N ASN A 311 -9.93 10.13 6.70
CA ASN A 311 -9.87 11.55 7.03
C ASN A 311 -8.86 12.30 6.17
N ASP A 312 -7.70 11.71 5.92
CA ASP A 312 -6.63 12.31 5.12
C ASP A 312 -7.06 12.45 3.64
N VAL A 313 -7.70 11.44 3.05
CA VAL A 313 -8.27 11.53 1.69
C VAL A 313 -9.34 12.62 1.62
N MET A 314 -10.25 12.67 2.61
CA MET A 314 -11.28 13.70 2.69
C MET A 314 -10.68 15.10 2.87
N ALA A 315 -9.57 15.24 3.62
CA ALA A 315 -8.88 16.49 3.83
C ALA A 315 -8.37 17.09 2.52
N PHE A 316 -7.73 16.27 1.67
CA PHE A 316 -7.31 16.72 0.34
C PHE A 316 -8.49 17.12 -0.53
N ILE A 317 -9.56 16.33 -0.54
CA ILE A 317 -10.76 16.65 -1.33
C ILE A 317 -11.38 17.98 -0.86
N GLU A 318 -11.64 18.14 0.43
CA GLU A 318 -12.30 19.32 1.00
C GLU A 318 -11.42 20.59 0.90
N SER A 319 -10.09 20.44 0.95
CA SER A 319 -9.16 21.58 1.00
C SER A 319 -8.51 21.93 -0.35
N ARG A 320 -8.85 21.21 -1.44
CA ARG A 320 -8.15 21.35 -2.74
C ARG A 320 -8.19 22.74 -3.38
N PHE A 321 -9.13 23.58 -2.95
CA PHE A 321 -9.27 24.96 -3.40
C PHE A 321 -9.03 25.98 -2.27
N ALA A 322 -8.47 25.56 -1.14
CA ALA A 322 -8.12 26.46 -0.04
C ALA A 322 -7.02 27.44 -0.49
N ASP A 323 -7.11 28.69 -0.06
CA ASP A 323 -6.08 29.70 -0.27
C ASP A 323 -4.97 29.52 0.77
N THR A 324 -3.91 28.80 0.39
CA THR A 324 -2.74 28.56 1.25
C THR A 324 -1.73 29.71 1.24
N SER A 325 -2.06 30.85 0.64
CA SER A 325 -1.32 32.11 0.84
C SER A 325 -1.79 32.88 2.09
N ASP A 326 -3.00 32.60 2.56
CA ASP A 326 -3.57 33.19 3.78
C ASP A 326 -3.07 32.46 5.05
N GLU A 327 -2.48 33.22 5.97
CA GLU A 327 -1.92 32.69 7.21
C GLU A 327 -2.98 32.02 8.09
N TYR A 328 -4.19 32.59 8.16
CA TYR A 328 -5.28 32.03 8.96
C TYR A 328 -5.74 30.68 8.39
N THR A 329 -5.84 30.56 7.08
CA THR A 329 -6.16 29.31 6.37
C THR A 329 -5.09 28.25 6.63
N LEU A 330 -3.80 28.61 6.52
CA LEU A 330 -2.70 27.70 6.86
C LEU A 330 -2.79 27.20 8.32
N LYS A 331 -2.98 28.10 9.30
CA LYS A 331 -3.16 27.74 10.71
C LYS A 331 -4.32 26.78 10.91
N LYS A 332 -5.46 27.03 10.26
CA LYS A 332 -6.65 26.18 10.32
C LYS A 332 -6.38 24.79 9.75
N LEU A 333 -5.65 24.69 8.65
CA LEU A 333 -5.25 23.42 8.04
C LEU A 333 -4.29 22.65 8.96
N MET A 334 -3.29 23.32 9.54
CA MET A 334 -2.35 22.73 10.50
C MET A 334 -3.08 22.18 11.74
N GLY A 335 -3.99 22.96 12.32
CA GLY A 335 -4.74 22.56 13.51
C GLY A 335 -5.73 21.42 13.26
N ARG A 336 -6.35 21.38 12.06
CA ARG A 336 -7.37 20.38 11.73
C ARG A 336 -6.78 19.05 11.24
N TYR A 337 -5.73 19.09 10.44
CA TYR A 337 -5.19 17.92 9.73
C TYR A 337 -3.74 17.59 10.08
N GLY A 338 -3.11 18.40 10.93
CA GLY A 338 -1.73 18.23 11.38
C GLY A 338 -0.76 19.19 10.69
N GLU A 339 0.33 19.48 11.39
CA GLU A 339 1.32 20.50 11.01
C GLU A 339 1.89 20.31 9.59
N ALA A 340 2.08 19.07 9.16
CA ALA A 340 2.66 18.74 7.84
C ALA A 340 1.66 18.86 6.67
N PHE A 341 0.34 18.82 6.95
CA PHE A 341 -0.68 18.71 5.91
C PHE A 341 -0.67 19.87 4.87
N PRO A 342 -0.45 21.15 5.24
CA PRO A 342 -0.41 22.22 4.24
C PRO A 342 0.66 22.01 3.18
N GLU A 343 1.82 21.45 3.55
CA GLU A 343 2.90 21.15 2.61
C GLU A 343 2.45 20.13 1.55
N ASP A 344 1.81 19.06 2.00
CA ASP A 344 1.26 18.02 1.13
C ASP A 344 0.12 18.57 0.26
N LEU A 345 -0.72 19.46 0.79
CA LEU A 345 -1.80 20.10 0.05
C LEU A 345 -1.28 21.04 -1.05
N ILE A 346 -0.27 21.86 -0.74
CA ILE A 346 0.37 22.75 -1.73
C ILE A 346 0.99 21.92 -2.85
N LEU A 347 1.69 20.83 -2.51
CA LEU A 347 2.21 19.89 -3.51
C LEU A 347 1.07 19.28 -4.34
N PHE A 348 -0.02 18.84 -3.69
CA PHE A 348 -1.18 18.28 -4.37
C PHE A 348 -1.79 19.23 -5.39
N ARG A 349 -2.06 20.48 -4.98
CA ARG A 349 -2.61 21.52 -5.85
C ARG A 349 -1.69 21.79 -7.03
N ARG A 350 -0.36 21.81 -6.81
CA ARG A 350 0.63 21.99 -7.88
C ARG A 350 0.65 20.80 -8.84
N THR A 351 0.59 19.57 -8.33
CA THR A 351 0.65 18.36 -9.14
C THR A 351 -0.57 18.25 -10.05
N VAL A 352 -1.78 18.51 -9.53
CA VAL A 352 -3.03 18.43 -10.32
C VAL A 352 -3.31 19.68 -11.16
N GLY A 353 -2.44 20.70 -11.08
CA GLY A 353 -2.54 21.92 -11.87
C GLY A 353 -3.59 22.93 -11.38
N PHE A 354 -3.96 22.88 -10.10
CA PHE A 354 -4.82 23.90 -9.47
C PHE A 354 -4.06 25.19 -9.15
N ILE A 355 -2.74 25.14 -9.06
CA ILE A 355 -1.86 26.30 -8.93
C ILE A 355 -0.68 26.17 -9.89
N ASP A 356 -0.19 27.31 -10.37
CA ASP A 356 1.00 27.38 -11.20
C ASP A 356 2.32 27.33 -10.39
N GLU A 357 3.46 27.38 -11.07
CA GLU A 357 4.78 27.32 -10.43
C GLU A 357 5.06 28.53 -9.53
N SER A 358 4.58 29.72 -9.92
CA SER A 358 4.76 30.96 -9.16
C SER A 358 3.95 30.93 -7.87
N GLU A 359 2.69 30.49 -7.95
CA GLU A 359 1.81 30.28 -6.80
C GLU A 359 2.38 29.21 -5.86
N TYR A 360 2.84 28.07 -6.40
CA TYR A 360 3.47 27.01 -5.60
C TYR A 360 4.66 27.51 -4.79
N ILE A 361 5.57 28.28 -5.40
CA ILE A 361 6.74 28.85 -4.71
C ILE A 361 6.29 29.80 -3.59
N LYS A 362 5.31 30.67 -3.86
CA LYS A 362 4.80 31.65 -2.89
C LYS A 362 4.11 30.98 -1.70
N GLU A 363 3.18 30.06 -1.95
CA GLU A 363 2.45 29.36 -0.89
C GLU A 363 3.39 28.48 -0.06
N LYS A 364 4.37 27.82 -0.69
CA LYS A 364 5.38 27.04 0.02
C LYS A 364 6.24 27.90 0.93
N GLU A 365 6.62 29.10 0.48
CA GLU A 365 7.36 30.05 1.31
C GLU A 365 6.52 30.60 2.47
N ALA A 366 5.25 30.94 2.22
CA ALA A 366 4.32 31.38 3.26
C ALA A 366 4.16 30.31 4.36
N TYR A 367 3.95 29.05 3.97
CA TYR A 367 3.91 27.94 4.91
C TYR A 367 5.24 27.74 5.65
N ARG A 368 6.39 27.85 4.97
CA ARG A 368 7.71 27.71 5.60
C ARG A 368 7.92 28.75 6.70
N ILE A 369 7.64 30.02 6.41
CA ILE A 369 7.75 31.13 7.38
C ILE A 369 6.82 30.88 8.57
N LEU A 370 5.55 30.55 8.30
CA LEU A 370 4.58 30.28 9.36
C LEU A 370 5.01 29.11 10.25
N LYS A 371 5.48 28.01 9.65
CA LYS A 371 5.96 26.84 10.38
C LYS A 371 7.14 27.18 11.30
N GLU A 372 8.08 28.00 10.84
CA GLU A 372 9.21 28.47 11.66
C GLU A 372 8.76 29.30 12.87
N MET A 373 7.67 30.07 12.73
CA MET A 373 7.08 30.85 13.83
C MET A 373 6.38 30.00 14.91
N LYS A 374 6.08 28.71 14.63
CA LYS A 374 5.36 27.79 15.53
C LYS A 374 4.06 28.39 16.10
N PRO A 375 3.08 28.72 15.23
CA PRO A 375 1.83 29.34 15.65
C PRO A 375 1.02 28.41 16.57
N CYS A 376 0.20 29.02 17.42
CA CYS A 376 -0.85 28.29 18.15
C CYS A 376 -1.98 27.93 17.18
N VAL A 377 -2.17 26.64 16.94
CA VAL A 377 -3.14 26.05 16.00
C VAL A 377 -4.07 25.03 16.65
N THR A 378 -3.79 24.59 17.88
CA THR A 378 -4.68 23.73 18.65
C THR A 378 -5.07 24.33 20.00
N VAL A 379 -6.21 23.88 20.56
CA VAL A 379 -6.65 24.33 21.90
C VAL A 379 -5.63 23.96 22.98
N GLY A 380 -4.91 22.85 22.80
CA GLY A 380 -3.88 22.41 23.76
C GLY A 380 -2.65 23.32 23.79
N GLU A 381 -2.45 24.16 22.78
CA GLU A 381 -1.34 25.11 22.68
C GLU A 381 -1.69 26.50 23.25
N LEU A 382 -2.95 26.73 23.62
CA LEU A 382 -3.35 27.98 24.27
C LEU A 382 -2.64 28.15 25.61
N ALA A 383 -2.25 29.38 25.94
CA ALA A 383 -1.65 29.74 27.22
C ALA A 383 -2.64 29.67 28.42
N VAL A 384 -3.91 29.33 28.13
CA VAL A 384 -4.99 29.06 29.09
C VAL A 384 -5.61 27.70 28.80
N ASN A 385 -6.18 27.08 29.82
CA ASN A 385 -6.80 25.75 29.72
C ASN A 385 -8.22 25.74 30.31
N GLY A 386 -8.82 24.54 30.37
CA GLY A 386 -10.18 24.38 30.92
C GLY A 386 -10.31 24.74 32.40
N GLY A 387 -9.25 24.62 33.19
CA GLY A 387 -9.22 25.07 34.58
C GLY A 387 -9.33 26.60 34.69
N ASP A 388 -8.64 27.33 33.81
CA ASP A 388 -8.72 28.79 33.74
C ASP A 388 -10.12 29.26 33.32
N ALA A 389 -10.70 28.62 32.31
CA ALA A 389 -12.06 28.89 31.86
C ALA A 389 -13.09 28.61 32.99
N SER A 390 -12.89 27.54 33.76
CA SER A 390 -13.74 27.22 34.91
C SER A 390 -13.59 28.23 36.06
N ALA A 391 -12.37 28.66 36.35
CA ALA A 391 -12.11 29.73 37.33
C ALA A 391 -12.71 31.08 36.87
N ALA A 392 -12.81 31.31 35.56
CA ALA A 392 -13.53 32.43 34.99
C ALA A 392 -15.06 32.30 35.10
N GLY A 393 -15.60 31.17 35.56
CA GLY A 393 -17.03 30.96 35.84
C GLY A 393 -17.79 30.13 34.79
N LEU A 394 -17.13 29.72 33.71
CA LEU A 394 -17.73 28.91 32.65
C LEU A 394 -17.91 27.45 33.08
N LYS A 395 -18.93 26.76 32.55
CA LYS A 395 -19.21 25.36 32.93
C LYS A 395 -19.53 24.46 31.73
N GLY A 396 -19.11 23.20 31.83
CA GLY A 396 -19.45 22.17 30.85
C GLY A 396 -19.08 22.55 29.42
N ALA A 397 -20.03 22.48 28.49
CA ALA A 397 -19.81 22.74 27.06
C ALA A 397 -19.40 24.20 26.73
N GLU A 398 -19.66 25.16 27.64
CA GLU A 398 -19.23 26.55 27.46
C GLU A 398 -17.71 26.70 27.48
N ILE A 399 -17.02 25.89 28.28
CA ILE A 399 -15.55 25.88 28.34
C ILE A 399 -14.98 25.55 26.96
N GLY A 400 -15.48 24.49 26.34
CA GLY A 400 -15.04 24.09 25.00
C GLY A 400 -15.29 25.19 23.96
N ARG A 401 -16.49 25.78 23.95
CA ARG A 401 -16.83 26.88 23.04
C ARG A 401 -15.93 28.11 23.23
N ALA A 402 -15.68 28.51 24.48
CA ALA A 402 -14.83 29.65 24.78
C ALA A 402 -13.38 29.40 24.35
N LEU A 403 -12.80 28.25 24.70
CA LEU A 403 -11.44 27.90 24.28
C LEU A 403 -11.31 27.82 22.74
N SER A 404 -12.31 27.27 22.05
CA SER A 404 -12.33 27.28 20.57
C SER A 404 -12.42 28.69 19.99
N ALA A 405 -13.22 29.58 20.59
CA ALA A 405 -13.33 30.96 20.14
C ALA A 405 -12.03 31.77 20.40
N LEU A 406 -11.35 31.53 21.53
CA LEU A 406 -10.03 32.11 21.77
C LEU A 406 -9.01 31.64 20.75
N LEU A 407 -8.98 30.33 20.46
CA LEU A 407 -8.10 29.79 19.43
C LEU A 407 -8.37 30.45 18.06
N ASP A 408 -9.64 30.61 17.69
CA ASP A 408 -10.02 31.30 16.44
C ASP A 408 -9.46 32.73 16.38
N GLY A 409 -9.65 33.52 17.44
CA GLY A 409 -9.13 34.88 17.53
C GLY A 409 -7.59 34.95 17.51
N VAL A 410 -6.91 34.03 18.19
CA VAL A 410 -5.44 33.89 18.13
C VAL A 410 -4.98 33.54 16.70
N MET A 411 -5.65 32.61 16.03
CA MET A 411 -5.30 32.22 14.67
C MET A 411 -5.50 33.38 13.67
N ARG A 412 -6.55 34.19 13.86
CA ARG A 412 -6.82 35.40 13.07
C ARG A 412 -5.86 36.56 13.35
N GLY A 413 -5.05 36.47 14.41
CA GLY A 413 -4.17 37.56 14.84
C GLY A 413 -4.90 38.70 15.53
N GLU A 414 -6.11 38.48 16.04
CA GLU A 414 -6.87 39.48 16.80
C GLU A 414 -6.20 39.81 18.15
N PHE A 415 -5.50 38.83 18.72
CA PHE A 415 -4.73 38.96 19.95
C PHE A 415 -3.67 37.85 20.08
N HIS A 416 -2.65 38.09 20.90
CA HIS A 416 -1.55 37.14 21.12
C HIS A 416 -1.93 36.00 22.07
N ASN A 417 -1.30 34.83 21.88
CA ASN A 417 -1.42 33.66 22.76
C ASN A 417 -0.64 33.86 24.07
N GLU A 418 -1.02 34.88 24.84
CA GLU A 418 -0.42 35.20 26.13
C GLU A 418 -1.45 35.03 27.24
N ARG A 419 -1.04 34.38 28.34
CA ARG A 419 -1.94 34.00 29.43
C ARG A 419 -2.77 35.17 29.96
N GLU A 420 -2.16 36.32 30.19
CA GLU A 420 -2.85 37.52 30.70
C GLU A 420 -3.89 38.09 29.73
N ILE A 421 -3.61 38.04 28.43
CA ILE A 421 -4.53 38.48 27.39
C ILE A 421 -5.72 37.52 27.31
N LEU A 422 -5.44 36.21 27.28
CA LEU A 422 -6.47 35.19 27.17
C LEU A 422 -7.36 35.10 28.40
N LEU A 423 -6.84 35.32 29.61
CA LEU A 423 -7.66 35.40 30.83
C LEU A 423 -8.64 36.58 30.80
N ARG A 424 -8.22 37.74 30.28
CA ARG A 424 -9.11 38.89 30.09
C ARG A 424 -10.21 38.56 29.08
N LYS A 425 -9.85 37.92 27.97
CA LYS A 425 -10.81 37.48 26.95
C LYS A 425 -11.79 36.42 27.48
N LEU A 426 -11.34 35.47 28.31
CA LEU A 426 -12.22 34.49 28.96
C LEU A 426 -13.30 35.16 29.82
N ALA A 427 -13.00 36.28 30.47
CA ALA A 427 -13.97 37.00 31.29
C ALA A 427 -15.09 37.65 30.45
N GLU A 428 -14.89 37.86 29.14
CA GLU A 428 -15.89 38.41 28.22
C GLU A 428 -16.96 37.37 27.81
N PHE A 429 -16.74 36.08 28.05
CA PHE A 429 -17.70 34.99 27.73
C PHE A 429 -18.77 34.75 28.82
N ARG A 430 -18.82 35.60 29.85
CA ARG A 430 -19.73 35.48 31.00
C ARG A 430 -21.17 35.89 30.70
#